data_AF-A0A6J6VC66-F1
#
_entry.id   AF-A0A6J6VC66-F1
#
_cell.length_a   1.000
_cell.length_b   1.000
_cell.length_c   1.000
_cell.angle_alpha   90.00
_cell.angle_beta   90.00
_cell.angle_gamma   90.00
#
_symmetry.space_group_name_H-M   'P 1'
#
loop_
_entity.id
_entity.type
_entity.pdbx_description
1 polymer ?
#
loop_
_entity_poly.entity_id
_entity_poly.type
_entity_poly.pdbx_seq_one_letter_code
_entity_poly.pdbx_strand_id
1 'polypeptide(L)' 'MADVVVDAHRMVREGVLTDEDFYEFVFANPVSLLTGASPGFFDGTALRDAARTQRGRDATRG' A
#
# COMPACT_ATOMS: atom_id res chain seq x y z
N MET A 1 -17.13 0.91 -2.65
CA MET A 1 -15.66 1.04 -2.47
C MET A 1 -15.29 1.38 -1.03
N ALA A 2 -15.92 2.38 -0.39
CA ALA A 2 -15.64 2.69 1.03
C ALA A 2 -15.87 1.50 1.97
N ASP A 3 -16.94 0.71 1.74
CA ASP A 3 -17.28 -0.44 2.58
C ASP A 3 -16.18 -1.52 2.58
N VAL A 4 -15.45 -1.67 1.47
CA VAL A 4 -14.38 -2.67 1.34
C VAL A 4 -13.24 -2.39 2.32
N VAL A 5 -12.87 -1.13 2.49
CA VAL A 5 -11.80 -0.74 3.41
C VAL A 5 -12.26 -0.92 4.86
N VAL A 6 -13.53 -0.60 5.15
CA VAL A 6 -14.12 -0.79 6.48
C VAL A 6 -14.18 -2.27 6.84
N ASP A 7 -14.61 -3.14 5.92
CA ASP A 7 -14.66 -4.59 6.12
C ASP A 7 -13.25 -5.16 6.28
N ALA A 8 -12.27 -4.75 5.47
CA ALA A 8 -10.89 -5.18 5.62
C ALA A 8 -10.30 -4.77 6.99
N HIS A 9 -10.60 -3.56 7.48
CA HIS A 9 -10.19 -3.14 8.81
C HIS A 9 -10.95 -3.91 9.92
N ARG A 10 -12.20 -4.32 9.69
CA ARG A 10 -12.90 -5.24 10.61
C ARG A 10 -12.18 -6.59 10.67
N MET A 11 -11.74 -7.13 9.54
CA MET A 11 -11.01 -8.40 9.49
C MET A 11 -9.69 -8.36 10.26
N VAL A 12 -9.02 -7.20 10.34
CA VAL A 12 -7.86 -7.00 11.24
C VAL A 12 -8.27 -7.15 12.69
N ARG A 13 -9.34 -6.45 13.12
CA ARG A 13 -9.85 -6.53 14.50
C ARG A 13 -10.33 -7.92 14.88
N GLU A 14 -10.84 -8.69 13.92
CA GLU A 14 -11.26 -10.08 14.09
C GLU A 14 -10.09 -11.08 14.03
N GLY A 15 -8.86 -10.61 13.78
CA GLY A 15 -7.65 -11.43 13.72
C GLY A 15 -7.54 -12.29 12.46
N VAL A 16 -8.35 -12.00 11.43
CA VAL A 16 -8.32 -12.69 10.13
C VAL A 16 -7.20 -12.14 9.25
N LEU A 17 -6.91 -10.84 9.37
CA LEU A 17 -5.77 -10.17 8.74
C LEU A 17 -4.83 -9.63 9.80
N THR A 18 -3.53 -9.60 9.50
CA THR A 18 -2.58 -8.82 10.29
C THR A 18 -2.60 -7.34 9.88
N ASP A 19 -2.03 -6.46 10.71
CA ASP A 19 -1.83 -5.06 10.34
C ASP A 19 -0.95 -4.92 9.10
N GLU A 20 0.01 -5.83 8.90
CA GLU A 20 0.88 -5.87 7.73
C GLU A 20 0.09 -6.24 6.47
N ASP A 21 -0.75 -7.28 6.53
CA ASP A 21 -1.61 -7.65 5.39
C ASP A 21 -2.53 -6.50 4.99
N PHE A 22 -3.07 -5.80 5.98
CA PHE A 22 -3.91 -4.64 5.75
C PHE A 22 -3.12 -3.48 5.13
N TYR A 23 -1.91 -3.19 5.63
CA TYR A 23 -1.00 -2.20 5.04
C TYR A 23 -0.66 -2.53 3.58
N GLU A 24 -0.38 -3.79 3.28
CA GLU A 24 -0.11 -4.23 1.92
C GLU A 24 -1.31 -4.04 1.01
N PHE A 25 -2.51 -4.37 1.48
CA PHE A 25 -3.74 -4.22 0.73
C PHE A 25 -4.09 -2.74 0.44
N VAL A 26 -4.05 -1.87 1.46
CA VAL A 26 -4.53 -0.48 1.31
C VAL A 26 -3.48 0.47 0.75
N PHE A 27 -2.19 0.14 0.89
CA PHE A 27 -1.10 1.04 0.53
C PHE A 27 0.01 0.39 -0.29
N ALA A 28 0.67 -0.64 0.21
CA ALA A 28 1.92 -1.11 -0.39
C ALA A 28 1.70 -1.64 -1.81
N ASN A 29 0.76 -2.57 -1.99
CA ASN A 29 0.47 -3.18 -3.29
C ASN A 29 -0.01 -2.16 -4.34
N PRO A 30 -0.95 -1.24 -4.03
CA PRO A 30 -1.30 -0.15 -4.95
C PRO A 30 -0.11 0.72 -5.34
N VAL A 31 0.75 1.09 -4.39
CA VAL A 31 1.94 1.90 -4.67
C VAL A 31 2.92 1.14 -5.57
N SER A 32 3.21 -0.12 -5.27
CA SER A 32 4.10 -0.97 -6.06
C SER A 32 3.56 -1.14 -7.49
N LEU A 33 2.25 -1.38 -7.64
CA LEU A 33 1.60 -1.52 -8.95
C LEU A 33 1.74 -0.24 -9.79
N LEU A 34 1.34 0.91 -9.23
CA LEU A 34 1.34 2.18 -9.96
C LEU A 34 2.76 2.64 -10.28
N THR A 35 3.70 2.42 -9.36
CA THR A 35 5.08 2.84 -9.54
C THR A 35 5.96 1.86 -10.31
N GLY A 36 5.53 0.61 -10.44
CA GLY A 36 6.12 -0.36 -11.37
C GLY A 36 5.88 0.06 -12.83
N ALA A 37 4.69 0.60 -13.12
CA ALA A 37 4.38 1.16 -14.45
C ALA A 37 4.97 2.57 -14.66
N SER A 38 4.99 3.40 -13.61
CA SER A 38 5.52 4.78 -13.68
C SER A 38 6.24 5.16 -12.39
N PRO A 39 7.58 5.13 -12.34
CA PRO A 39 8.34 5.40 -11.11
C PRO A 39 8.05 6.75 -10.44
N GLY A 40 7.62 7.74 -11.22
CA GLY A 40 7.28 9.10 -10.75
C GLY A 40 5.78 9.33 -10.54
N PHE A 41 4.95 8.28 -10.50
CA PHE A 41 3.49 8.41 -10.46
C PHE A 41 2.97 9.37 -9.35
N PHE A 42 3.62 9.40 -8.19
CA PHE A 42 3.23 10.21 -7.04
C PHE A 42 3.98 11.56 -6.92
N ASP A 43 4.83 11.92 -7.89
CA ASP A 43 5.53 13.19 -7.85
C ASP A 43 4.55 14.37 -7.87
N GLY A 44 4.81 15.39 -7.04
CA GLY A 44 3.90 16.53 -6.84
C GLY A 44 2.72 16.27 -5.90
N THR A 45 2.54 15.04 -5.40
CA THR A 45 1.53 14.72 -4.38
C THR A 45 2.13 14.69 -2.97
N ALA A 46 1.27 14.78 -1.95
CA ALA A 46 1.70 14.60 -0.56
C ALA A 46 2.25 13.19 -0.25
N LEU A 47 1.96 12.20 -1.12
CA LEU A 47 2.39 10.81 -0.94
C LEU A 47 3.76 10.52 -1.57
N ARG A 48 4.40 11.49 -2.23
CA ARG A 48 5.66 11.29 -2.96
C ARG A 48 6.71 10.55 -2.14
N ASP A 49 6.98 11.02 -0.93
CA ASP A 49 8.09 10.51 -0.13
C ASP A 49 7.76 9.11 0.44
N ALA A 50 6.50 8.88 0.86
CA ALA A 50 6.02 7.57 1.30
C ALA A 50 6.08 6.53 0.17
N ALA A 51 5.69 6.91 -1.06
CA ALA A 51 5.77 6.04 -2.22
C ALA A 51 7.23 5.70 -2.58
N ARG A 52 8.16 6.66 -2.50
CA ARG A 52 9.59 6.42 -2.72
C ARG A 52 10.16 5.45 -1.69
N THR A 53 9.80 5.60 -0.41
CA THR A 53 10.21 4.65 0.63
C THR A 53 9.69 3.26 0.35
N GLN A 54 8.41 3.11 -0.03
CA GLN A 54 7.83 1.80 -0.34
C GLN A 54 8.53 1.14 -1.54
N ARG A 55 8.79 1.86 -2.62
CA ARG A 55 9.56 1.32 -3.76
C ARG A 55 10.96 0.84 -3.36
N GLY A 56 11.59 1.53 -2.40
CA GLY A 56 12.85 1.08 -1.83
C GLY A 56 12.74 -0.29 -1.15
N ARG A 57 11.63 -0.52 -0.43
CA ARG A 57 11.31 -1.83 0.18
C ARG A 57 11.06 -2.90 -0.86
N ASP A 58 10.34 -2.57 -1.94
CA ASP A 58 10.05 -3.53 -3.02
C ASP A 58 11.35 -4.03 -3.68
N ALA A 59 12.33 -3.14 -3.87
CA ALA A 59 13.64 -3.48 -4.41
C ALA A 59 14.45 -4.43 -3.50
N THR A 60 14.12 -4.52 -2.20
CA THR A 60 14.76 -5.45 -1.25
C THR A 60 14.03 -6.78 -1.11
N ARG A 61 12.82 -6.90 -1.69
CA ARG A 61 11.94 -8.07 -1.61
C ARG A 61 12.08 -9.04 -2.79
N GLY A 62 12.73 -8.61 -3.87
CA GLY A 62 12.92 -9.39 -5.11
C GLY A 62 14.26 -10.08 -5.21
#